data_AF-A0A229RPT8-F1
#
_entry.id   AF-A0A229RPT8-F1
#
_cell.length_a   1.000
_cell.length_b   1.000
_cell.length_c   1.000
_cell.angle_alpha   90.00
_cell.angle_beta   90.00
_cell.angle_gamma   90.00
#
_symmetry.space_group_name_H-M   'P 1'
#
loop_
_entity.id
_entity.type
_entity.pdbx_description
1 polymer ?
#
loop_
_entity_poly.entity_id
_entity_poly.type
_entity_poly.pdbx_seq_one_letter_code
_entity_poly.pdbx_strand_id
1 'polypeptide(L)'
;MTMQFQKTDTGMKGGISAIEECESSCKTIHSGVTSVRSDLKADWQGAASQTFLNQLELWEQDYIQVLNMLTEIKNLVGEGDRTMNTAEEDINLTALNAFGGNEGNRVYDALT
;
A
#
# COMPACT_ATOMS: atom_id res chain seq x y z
N MET A 1 -14.73 -0.84 -26.68
CA MET A 1 -15.34 -0.63 -25.35
C MET A 1 -14.18 -0.40 -24.41
N THR A 2 -13.89 0.86 -24.09
CA THR A 2 -12.55 1.30 -23.67
C THR A 2 -12.65 2.27 -22.49
N MET A 3 -13.24 1.88 -21.35
CA MET A 3 -13.47 2.84 -20.25
C MET A 3 -13.58 2.22 -18.85
N GLN A 4 -12.60 1.43 -18.40
CA GLN A 4 -12.61 1.03 -16.98
C GLN A 4 -11.24 0.88 -16.29
N PHE A 5 -10.14 0.78 -17.04
CA PHE A 5 -8.82 0.48 -16.46
C PHE A 5 -8.05 1.69 -15.90
N GLN A 6 -8.17 2.89 -16.50
CA GLN A 6 -7.51 4.11 -15.97
C GLN A 6 -7.98 4.55 -14.58
N LYS A 7 -9.22 4.20 -14.19
CA LYS A 7 -9.78 4.62 -12.90
C LYS A 7 -9.19 3.84 -11.73
N THR A 8 -8.74 2.61 -11.98
CA THR A 8 -8.12 1.70 -11.01
C THR A 8 -6.74 2.18 -10.58
N ASP A 9 -5.92 2.66 -11.52
CA ASP A 9 -4.53 3.07 -11.27
C ASP A 9 -4.44 4.35 -10.40
N THR A 10 -5.37 5.29 -10.60
CA THR A 10 -5.48 6.50 -9.76
C THR A 10 -6.00 6.17 -8.36
N GLY A 11 -6.94 5.21 -8.25
CA GLY A 11 -7.47 4.74 -6.98
C GLY A 11 -6.45 3.98 -6.14
N MET A 12 -5.63 3.14 -6.78
CA MET A 12 -4.55 2.39 -6.12
C MET A 12 -3.44 3.30 -5.62
N LYS A 13 -2.98 4.25 -6.43
CA LYS A 13 -1.98 5.25 -6.01
C LYS A 13 -2.48 6.11 -4.84
N GLY A 14 -3.75 6.55 -4.88
CA GLY A 14 -4.38 7.26 -3.77
C GLY A 14 -4.47 6.40 -2.49
N GLY A 15 -4.76 5.10 -2.63
CA GLY A 15 -4.76 4.15 -1.53
C GLY A 15 -3.38 3.96 -0.89
N ILE A 16 -2.32 3.84 -1.69
CA ILE A 16 -0.93 3.74 -1.20
C ILE A 16 -0.55 5.00 -0.41
N SER A 17 -0.81 6.19 -0.96
CA SER A 17 -0.51 7.44 -0.25
C SER A 17 -1.26 7.55 1.09
N ALA A 18 -2.53 7.16 1.14
CA ALA A 18 -3.29 7.15 2.39
C ALA A 18 -2.72 6.16 3.42
N ILE A 19 -2.23 5.00 2.97
CA ILE A 19 -1.57 4.02 3.85
C ILE A 19 -0.24 4.58 4.38
N GLU A 20 0.53 5.28 3.56
CA GLU A 20 1.79 5.92 3.97
C GLU A 20 1.58 7.05 4.98
N GLU A 21 0.55 7.88 4.78
CA GLU A 21 0.16 8.90 5.74
C GLU A 21 -0.31 8.30 7.08
N CYS A 22 -1.06 7.20 7.01
CA CYS A 22 -1.49 6.45 8.19
C CYS A 22 -0.28 5.87 8.94
N GLU A 23 0.67 5.24 8.23
CA GLU A 23 1.91 4.70 8.80
C GLU A 23 2.74 5.78 9.49
N SER A 24 2.86 6.96 8.87
CA SER A 24 3.58 8.11 9.43
C SER A 24 2.91 8.67 10.69
N SER A 25 1.58 8.79 10.66
CA SER A 25 0.76 9.18 11.82
C SER A 25 0.93 8.17 12.95
N CYS A 26 0.96 6.89 12.63
CA CYS A 26 1.18 5.84 13.61
C CYS A 26 2.57 5.94 14.26
N LYS A 27 3.63 6.10 13.47
CA LYS A 27 4.99 6.31 14.01
C LYS A 27 5.07 7.52 14.94
N THR A 28 4.35 8.60 14.61
CA THR A 28 4.28 9.80 15.44
C THR A 28 3.60 9.53 16.79
N ILE A 29 2.47 8.81 16.79
CA ILE A 29 1.75 8.42 18.01
C ILE A 29 2.64 7.52 18.88
N HIS A 30 3.29 6.52 18.29
CA HIS A 30 4.19 5.62 18.99
C HIS A 30 5.33 6.38 19.67
N SER A 31 6.02 7.25 18.93
CA SER A 31 7.08 8.09 19.47
C SER A 31 6.60 8.97 20.64
N GLY A 32 5.41 9.56 20.53
CA GLY A 32 4.81 10.35 21.61
C GLY A 32 4.55 9.52 22.87
N VAL A 33 3.97 8.32 22.72
CA VAL A 33 3.72 7.41 23.85
C VAL A 33 5.03 6.93 24.49
N THR A 34 6.06 6.62 23.69
CA THR A 34 7.39 6.26 24.21
C THR A 34 8.01 7.40 25.00
N SER A 35 7.85 8.65 24.54
CA SER A 35 8.32 9.83 25.29
C SER A 35 7.62 9.95 26.63
N VAL A 36 6.28 9.89 26.65
CA VAL A 36 5.49 9.95 27.89
C VAL A 36 5.87 8.81 28.85
N ARG A 37 6.10 7.59 28.32
CA ARG A 37 6.59 6.46 29.12
C ARG A 37 7.94 6.75 29.77
N SER A 38 8.87 7.33 29.01
CA SER A 38 10.20 7.68 29.50
C SER A 38 10.12 8.72 30.62
N ASP A 39 9.33 9.78 30.42
CA ASP A 39 9.17 10.85 31.39
C ASP A 39 8.52 10.34 32.69
N LEU A 40 7.47 9.53 32.56
CA LEU A 40 6.80 8.92 33.72
C LEU A 40 7.72 7.93 34.46
N LYS A 41 8.57 7.19 33.75
CA LYS A 41 9.52 6.26 34.41
C LYS A 41 10.59 6.98 35.22
N ALA A 42 10.96 8.20 34.82
CA ALA A 42 11.97 8.98 35.54
C ALA A 42 11.46 9.47 36.90
N ASP A 43 10.25 10.01 36.93
CA ASP A 43 9.73 10.75 38.09
C ASP A 43 8.66 9.99 38.89
N TRP A 44 7.98 9.00 38.30
CA TRP A 44 6.86 8.30 38.92
C TRP A 44 7.26 6.90 39.43
N GLN A 45 7.43 6.80 40.74
CA GLN A 45 7.78 5.56 41.43
C GLN A 45 6.57 4.96 42.16
N GLY A 46 6.55 3.63 42.31
CA GLY A 46 5.56 2.90 43.12
C GLY A 46 4.71 1.91 42.33
N ALA A 47 3.83 1.17 43.04
CA ALA A 47 3.04 0.09 42.45
C ALA A 47 2.11 0.57 41.32
N ALA A 48 1.53 1.78 41.45
CA ALA A 48 0.67 2.37 40.43
C ALA A 48 1.42 2.69 39.12
N SER A 49 2.66 3.22 39.21
CA SER A 49 3.46 3.50 38.02
C SER A 49 3.88 2.21 37.33
N GLN A 50 4.23 1.16 38.08
CA GLN A 50 4.52 -0.15 37.52
C GLN A 50 3.31 -0.74 36.78
N THR A 51 2.09 -0.64 37.33
CA THR A 51 0.88 -1.09 36.63
C THR A 51 0.68 -0.33 35.32
N PHE A 52 0.84 0.99 35.32
CA PHE A 52 0.72 1.80 34.11
C PHE A 52 1.78 1.44 33.05
N LEU A 53 3.04 1.27 33.46
CA LEU A 53 4.13 0.85 32.57
C LEU A 53 3.86 -0.52 31.94
N ASN A 54 3.35 -1.48 32.70
CA ASN A 54 2.97 -2.80 32.19
C ASN A 54 1.84 -2.69 31.14
N GLN A 55 0.84 -1.83 31.37
CA GLN A 55 -0.24 -1.60 30.40
C GLN A 55 0.27 -0.92 29.13
N LEU A 56 1.22 0.01 29.25
CA LEU A 56 1.86 0.62 28.09
C LEU A 56 2.68 -0.39 27.27
N GLU A 57 3.30 -1.37 27.93
CA GLU A 57 4.06 -2.42 27.25
C GLU A 57 3.13 -3.37 26.47
N LEU A 58 1.97 -3.72 27.03
CA LEU A 58 0.92 -4.46 26.32
C LEU A 58 0.37 -3.66 25.12
N TRP A 59 0.08 -2.38 25.35
CA TRP A 59 -0.34 -1.49 24.26
C TRP A 59 0.71 -1.42 23.15
N GLU A 60 2.00 -1.33 23.47
CA GLU A 60 3.09 -1.29 22.49
C GLU A 60 3.15 -2.59 21.66
N GLN A 61 2.91 -3.76 22.26
CA GLN A 61 2.84 -5.03 21.53
C GLN A 61 1.68 -5.06 20.52
N ASP A 62 0.49 -4.65 20.94
CA ASP A 62 -0.68 -4.56 20.05
C ASP A 62 -0.45 -3.52 18.94
N TYR A 63 0.23 -2.42 19.29
CA TYR A 63 0.55 -1.35 18.35
C TYR A 63 1.46 -1.82 17.21
N ILE A 64 2.50 -2.60 17.55
CA ILE A 64 3.42 -3.17 16.56
C ILE A 64 2.67 -4.12 15.61
N GLN A 65 1.70 -4.89 16.11
CA GLN A 65 0.87 -5.75 15.25
C GLN A 65 0.08 -4.93 14.24
N VAL A 66 -0.55 -3.83 14.67
CA VAL A 66 -1.29 -2.94 13.76
C VAL A 66 -0.38 -2.32 12.70
N LEU A 67 0.83 -1.87 13.08
CA LEU A 67 1.83 -1.37 12.13
C LEU A 67 2.27 -2.43 11.12
N ASN A 68 2.47 -3.67 11.56
CA ASN A 68 2.81 -4.79 10.69
C ASN A 68 1.68 -5.09 9.69
N MET A 69 0.43 -5.08 10.15
CA MET A 69 -0.73 -5.24 9.26
C MET A 69 -0.84 -4.11 8.24
N LEU A 70 -0.60 -2.86 8.65
CA LEU A 70 -0.55 -1.71 7.72
C LEU A 70 0.53 -1.90 6.65
N THR A 71 1.69 -2.41 7.05
CA THR A 71 2.80 -2.71 6.14
C THR A 71 2.45 -3.85 5.17
N GLU A 72 1.78 -4.90 5.64
CA GLU A 72 1.29 -5.98 4.78
C GLU A 72 0.27 -5.49 3.76
N ILE A 73 -0.69 -4.65 4.18
CA ILE A 73 -1.68 -4.05 3.28
C ILE A 73 -0.97 -3.19 2.22
N LYS A 74 0.03 -2.39 2.62
CA LYS A 74 0.85 -1.61 1.67
C LYS A 74 1.52 -2.51 0.64
N ASN A 75 2.11 -3.62 1.07
CA ASN A 75 2.78 -4.57 0.18
C ASN A 75 1.78 -5.22 -0.79
N LEU A 76 0.63 -5.68 -0.30
CA LEU A 76 -0.42 -6.27 -1.13
C LEU A 76 -0.95 -5.30 -2.18
N VAL A 77 -1.18 -4.04 -1.81
CA VAL A 77 -1.62 -3.01 -2.75
C VAL A 77 -0.52 -2.71 -3.79
N GLY A 78 0.74 -2.62 -3.36
CA GLY A 78 1.87 -2.41 -4.27
C GLY A 78 2.13 -3.58 -5.24
N GLU A 79 1.94 -4.82 -4.79
CA GLU A 79 2.00 -6.01 -5.65
C GLU A 79 0.82 -6.07 -6.63
N GLY A 80 -0.38 -5.69 -6.19
CA GLY A 80 -1.55 -5.54 -7.03
C GLY A 80 -1.33 -4.52 -8.16
N ASP A 81 -0.80 -3.34 -7.82
CA ASP A 81 -0.46 -2.27 -8.77
C ASP A 81 0.55 -2.75 -9.83
N ARG A 82 1.62 -3.44 -9.40
CA ARG A 82 2.61 -4.02 -10.34
C ARG A 82 2.00 -5.08 -11.23
N THR A 83 1.19 -5.98 -10.68
CA THR A 83 0.55 -7.06 -11.45
C THR A 83 -0.41 -6.49 -12.50
N MET A 84 -1.17 -5.44 -12.15
CA MET A 84 -2.04 -4.77 -13.11
C MET A 84 -1.24 -4.11 -14.23
N ASN A 85 -0.17 -3.38 -13.91
CA ASN A 85 0.68 -2.75 -14.91
C ASN A 85 1.31 -3.78 -15.87
N THR A 86 1.83 -4.90 -15.36
CA THR A 86 2.36 -5.98 -16.21
C THR A 86 1.28 -6.61 -17.09
N ALA A 87 0.08 -6.86 -16.54
CA ALA A 87 -1.04 -7.40 -17.31
C ALA A 87 -1.50 -6.42 -18.41
N GLU A 88 -1.50 -5.12 -18.14
CA GLU A 88 -1.78 -4.08 -19.13
C GLU A 88 -0.73 -4.06 -20.25
N GLU A 89 0.55 -4.20 -19.90
CA GLU A 89 1.66 -4.24 -20.86
C GLU A 89 1.57 -5.49 -21.77
N ASP A 90 1.28 -6.66 -21.20
CA ASP A 90 1.06 -7.91 -21.94
C ASP A 90 -0.16 -7.84 -22.87
N ILE A 91 -1.28 -7.26 -22.40
CA ILE A 91 -2.47 -7.05 -23.23
C ILE A 91 -2.17 -6.09 -24.38
N ASN A 92 -1.48 -4.98 -24.11
CA ASN A 92 -1.12 -4.01 -25.15
C ASN A 92 -0.13 -4.60 -26.17
N LEU A 93 0.90 -5.34 -25.72
CA LEU A 93 1.84 -6.02 -26.60
C LEU A 93 1.14 -7.09 -27.45
N THR A 94 0.24 -7.88 -26.87
CA THR A 94 -0.53 -8.90 -27.60
C THR A 94 -1.49 -8.25 -28.60
N ALA A 95 -2.15 -7.15 -28.24
CA ALA A 95 -3.02 -6.41 -29.13
C ALA A 95 -2.25 -5.77 -30.29
N LEU A 96 -1.10 -5.15 -30.03
CA LEU A 96 -0.22 -4.59 -31.07
C LEU A 96 0.29 -5.67 -32.02
N ASN A 97 0.66 -6.85 -31.51
CA ASN A 97 1.07 -7.99 -32.33
C ASN A 97 -0.10 -8.62 -33.10
N ALA A 98 -1.30 -8.67 -32.52
CA ALA A 98 -2.50 -9.19 -33.18
C ALA A 98 -3.01 -8.27 -34.31
N PHE A 99 -2.76 -6.96 -34.23
CA PHE A 99 -3.08 -6.00 -35.30
C PHE A 99 -1.89 -5.66 -36.21
N GLY A 100 -0.67 -6.13 -35.88
CA GLY A 100 0.59 -5.74 -36.54
C GLY A 100 1.25 -6.80 -37.41
N GLY A 101 0.57 -7.90 -37.71
CA GLY A 101 1.10 -9.00 -38.53
C GLY A 101 0.61 -8.99 -39.98
N ASN A 102 0.99 -8.01 -40.79
CA ASN A 102 1.04 -8.13 -42.26
C ASN A 102 -0.25 -8.57 -43.03
N GLU A 103 -1.44 -8.17 -42.60
CA GLU A 103 -2.70 -8.45 -43.35
C GLU A 103 -3.32 -7.21 -44.03
N GLY A 104 -2.89 -6.00 -43.66
CA GLY A 104 -3.42 -4.76 -44.23
C GLY A 104 -3.19 -4.59 -45.74
N ASN A 105 -2.20 -5.27 -46.30
CA ASN A 105 -1.89 -5.20 -47.73
C ASN A 105 -2.58 -6.29 -48.58
N ARG A 106 -3.17 -7.32 -47.94
CA ARG A 106 -3.86 -8.41 -48.68
C ARG A 106 -5.31 -8.08 -48.99
N VAL A 107 -5.92 -7.21 -48.17
CA VAL A 107 -7.32 -6.78 -48.38
C VAL A 107 -7.43 -5.75 -49.51
N TYR A 108 -6.41 -4.90 -49.71
CA TYR A 108 -6.38 -3.97 -50.85
C TYR A 108 -6.16 -4.69 -52.18
N ASP A 109 -5.24 -5.67 -52.25
CA ASP A 109 -4.99 -6.49 -53.45
C ASP A 109 -6.18 -7.41 -53.84
N ALA A 110 -7.13 -7.64 -52.94
CA ALA A 110 -8.34 -8.41 -53.22
C ALA A 110 -9.52 -7.54 -53.67
N LEU A 111 -9.40 -6.21 -53.59
CA LEU A 111 -10.46 -5.23 -53.89
C LEU A 111 -10.11 -4.25 -55.03
N THR A 112 -8.89 -4.31 -55.56
CA THR A 112 -8.46 -3.61 -56.79
C THR A 112 -8.05 -4.60 -57.86
#